data_AF-A0A6L2PWE9-F1
#
_entry.id   AF-A0A6L2PWE9-F1
#
_cell.length_a   1.000
_cell.length_b   1.000
_cell.length_c   1.000
_cell.angle_alpha   90.00
_cell.angle_beta   90.00
_cell.angle_gamma   90.00
#
_symmetry.space_group_name_H-M   'P 1'
#
loop_
_entity.id
_entity.type
_entity.pdbx_description
1 polymer ?
#
loop_
_entity_poly.entity_id
_entity_poly.type
_entity_poly.pdbx_seq_one_letter_code
_entity_poly.pdbx_strand_id
1 'polypeptide(L)'
;MLQLEYVADHLEKRDCRRLVAALHDPHFDLLNNMDAAEHEIPDNISCIKLLIHWNSQLGEGKGQSHVALTHRLKQLGHENLADWLSRTVFHQLGQDLNRTLLMDPFKEPAQTDKTEA
;
A
#
# COMPACT_ATOMS: atom_id res chain seq x y z
N MET A 1 7.94 1.43 4.89
CA MET A 1 7.86 0.91 6.27
C MET A 1 6.67 1.52 7.01
N LEU A 2 6.58 2.85 7.11
CA LEU A 2 5.49 3.59 7.79
C LEU A 2 4.05 3.19 7.39
N GLN A 3 3.83 2.83 6.12
CA GLN A 3 2.50 2.41 5.64
C GLN A 3 2.02 1.08 6.24
N LEU A 4 2.93 0.11 6.44
CA LEU A 4 2.57 -1.20 7.00
C LEU A 4 2.24 -1.10 8.49
N GLU A 5 2.97 -0.24 9.20
CA GLU A 5 2.72 0.06 10.61
C GLU A 5 1.35 0.72 10.79
N TYR A 6 1.04 1.73 9.97
CA TYR A 6 -0.28 2.36 9.99
C TYR A 6 -1.40 1.34 9.69
N VAL A 7 -1.24 0.49 8.67
CA VAL A 7 -2.23 -0.56 8.38
C VAL A 7 -2.37 -1.52 9.56
N ALA A 8 -1.26 -1.95 10.17
CA ALA A 8 -1.28 -2.86 11.30
C ALA A 8 -1.98 -2.29 12.54
N ASP A 9 -1.82 -0.99 12.80
CA ASP A 9 -2.42 -0.31 13.96
C ASP A 9 -3.92 -0.05 13.80
N HIS A 10 -4.43 -0.08 12.57
CA HIS A 10 -5.84 0.18 12.24
C HIS A 10 -6.66 -1.10 11.97
N LEU A 11 -6.07 -2.28 12.18
CA LEU A 11 -6.75 -3.56 12.02
C LEU A 11 -6.85 -4.30 13.34
N GLU A 12 -8.01 -4.90 13.59
CA GLU A 12 -8.13 -5.88 14.66
C GLU A 12 -7.32 -7.14 14.35
N LYS A 13 -6.99 -7.91 15.38
CA LYS A 13 -6.17 -9.13 15.27
C LYS A 13 -6.73 -10.10 14.21
N ARG A 14 -8.05 -10.30 14.20
CA ARG A 14 -8.73 -11.19 13.25
C ARG A 14 -8.66 -10.64 11.82
N ASP A 15 -8.94 -9.37 11.65
CA ASP A 15 -8.95 -8.72 10.34
C ASP A 15 -7.55 -8.66 9.73
N CYS A 16 -6.52 -8.48 10.56
CA CYS A 16 -5.14 -8.58 10.09
C CYS A 16 -4.80 -9.99 9.60
N ARG A 17 -5.21 -11.05 10.30
CA ARG A 17 -4.99 -12.42 9.83
C ARG A 17 -5.75 -12.69 8.53
N ARG A 18 -6.98 -12.20 8.40
CA ARG A 18 -7.74 -12.25 7.14
C ARG A 18 -7.02 -11.52 6.01
N LEU A 19 -6.47 -10.34 6.28
CA LEU A 19 -5.67 -9.58 5.32
C LEU A 19 -4.45 -10.37 4.89
N VAL A 20 -3.68 -10.91 5.83
CA VAL A 20 -2.48 -11.70 5.54
C VAL A 20 -2.84 -12.95 4.74
N ALA A 21 -3.90 -13.67 5.10
CA ALA A 21 -4.39 -14.82 4.33
C ALA A 21 -4.76 -14.41 2.89
N ALA A 22 -5.52 -13.32 2.73
CA ALA A 22 -5.87 -12.78 1.42
C ALA A 22 -4.66 -12.35 0.59
N LEU A 23 -3.60 -11.83 1.24
CA LEU A 23 -2.36 -11.41 0.57
C LEU A 23 -1.50 -12.59 0.07
N HIS A 24 -1.73 -13.80 0.60
CA HIS A 24 -1.11 -15.04 0.11
C HIS A 24 -2.00 -15.79 -0.89
N ASP A 25 -3.24 -15.36 -1.08
CA ASP A 25 -4.12 -15.93 -2.09
C ASP A 25 -3.72 -15.41 -3.49
N PRO A 26 -3.35 -16.30 -4.44
CA PRO A 26 -2.98 -15.89 -5.79
C PRO A 26 -4.19 -15.48 -6.65
N HIS A 27 -5.42 -15.75 -6.23
CA HIS A 27 -6.62 -15.48 -7.03
C HIS A 27 -7.06 -14.02 -6.91
N PHE A 28 -7.58 -13.46 -8.00
CA PHE A 28 -8.07 -12.07 -7.99
C PHE A 28 -9.23 -11.91 -6.98
N ASP A 29 -10.19 -12.82 -6.98
CA ASP A 29 -11.27 -12.88 -6.00
C ASP A 29 -10.83 -13.63 -4.73
N LEU A 30 -11.38 -13.25 -3.57
CA LEU A 30 -11.14 -13.99 -2.33
C LEU A 30 -11.76 -15.39 -2.44
N LEU A 31 -11.04 -16.40 -1.96
CA LEU A 31 -11.62 -17.73 -1.74
C LEU A 31 -12.88 -17.64 -0.88
N ASN A 32 -13.89 -18.45 -1.23
CA ASN A 32 -15.18 -18.51 -0.52
C ASN A 32 -15.08 -18.89 0.97
N ASN A 33 -13.91 -19.34 1.45
CA ASN A 33 -13.69 -19.76 2.84
C ASN A 33 -12.51 -19.03 3.50
N MET A 34 -12.66 -17.71 3.63
CA MET A 34 -11.71 -16.86 4.36
C MET A 34 -11.57 -17.22 5.84
N ASP A 35 -12.58 -17.83 6.45
CA ASP A 35 -12.50 -18.25 7.86
C ASP A 35 -11.49 -19.38 8.05
N ALA A 36 -11.45 -20.38 7.16
CA ALA A 36 -10.42 -21.42 7.23
C ALA A 36 -9.02 -20.86 6.97
N ALA A 37 -8.87 -20.00 5.95
CA ALA A 37 -7.58 -19.41 5.59
C ALA A 37 -7.00 -18.52 6.70
N GLU A 38 -7.86 -17.82 7.46
CA GLU A 38 -7.45 -17.03 8.62
C GLU A 38 -6.86 -17.88 9.75
N HIS A 39 -7.39 -19.08 9.99
CA HIS A 39 -6.93 -19.97 11.06
C HIS A 39 -5.55 -20.56 10.79
N GLU A 40 -5.13 -20.62 9.52
CA GLU A 40 -3.77 -21.03 9.13
C GLU A 40 -2.72 -19.95 9.44
N ILE A 41 -3.15 -18.70 9.71
CA ILE A 41 -2.25 -17.61 10.06
C ILE A 41 -1.96 -17.65 11.57
N PRO A 42 -0.68 -17.67 12.01
CA PRO A 42 -0.32 -17.70 13.42
C PRO A 42 -0.94 -16.53 14.20
N ASP A 43 -1.65 -16.84 15.28
CA ASP A 43 -2.31 -15.83 16.11
C ASP A 43 -1.38 -15.22 17.17
N ASN A 44 -0.22 -15.81 17.42
CA ASN A 44 0.75 -15.32 18.40
C ASN A 44 1.74 -14.28 17.81
N ILE A 45 1.68 -14.02 16.51
CA ILE A 45 2.52 -13.05 15.81
C ILE A 45 1.77 -11.72 15.68
N SER A 46 2.44 -10.59 15.92
CA SER A 46 1.83 -9.28 15.75
C SER A 46 1.55 -8.97 14.28
N CYS A 47 0.48 -8.22 14.03
CA CYS A 47 0.06 -7.85 12.68
C CYS A 47 1.21 -7.25 11.84
N ILE A 48 1.95 -6.29 12.42
CA ILE A 48 3.08 -5.66 11.75
C ILE A 48 4.18 -6.66 11.35
N LYS A 49 4.46 -7.69 12.18
CA LYS A 49 5.45 -8.71 11.84
C LYS A 49 4.99 -9.58 10.68
N LEU A 50 3.70 -9.94 10.63
CA LEU A 50 3.12 -10.68 9.51
C LEU A 50 3.20 -9.88 8.21
N LEU A 51 2.84 -8.60 8.24
CA LEU A 51 2.89 -7.72 7.07
C LEU A 51 4.32 -7.45 6.59
N ILE A 52 5.27 -7.28 7.51
CA ILE A 52 6.70 -7.14 7.17
C ILE A 52 7.22 -8.42 6.52
N HIS A 53 6.87 -9.58 7.08
CA HIS A 53 7.27 -10.87 6.51
C HIS A 53 6.79 -11.01 5.07
N TRP A 54 5.48 -10.81 4.85
CA TRP A 54 4.87 -10.85 3.52
C TRP A 54 5.55 -9.88 2.53
N ASN A 55 5.84 -8.65 2.97
CA ASN A 55 6.47 -7.64 2.13
C ASN A 55 7.98 -7.88 1.87
N SER A 56 8.59 -8.87 2.53
CA SER A 56 10.03 -9.17 2.42
C SER A 56 10.36 -10.27 1.40
N GLN A 57 9.40 -11.12 1.04
CA GLN A 57 9.63 -12.30 0.18
C GLN A 57 9.36 -12.01 -1.31
N LEU A 58 10.19 -12.61 -2.16
CA LEU A 58 10.07 -12.52 -3.61
C LEU A 58 8.97 -13.49 -4.07
N GLY A 59 7.96 -13.00 -4.79
CA GLY A 59 6.75 -13.76 -5.11
C GLY A 59 5.59 -13.55 -4.13
N GLU A 60 5.81 -12.79 -3.05
CA GLU A 60 4.77 -12.28 -2.15
C GLU A 60 4.62 -10.76 -2.36
N GLY A 61 4.87 -9.95 -1.33
CA GLY A 61 4.68 -8.49 -1.39
C GLY A 61 5.86 -7.70 -1.94
N LYS A 62 7.04 -8.30 -2.10
CA LYS A 62 8.24 -7.55 -2.50
C LYS A 62 8.12 -6.97 -3.91
N GLY A 63 7.97 -5.64 -3.99
CA GLY A 63 7.89 -4.88 -5.24
C GLY A 63 6.48 -4.59 -5.76
N GLN A 64 5.43 -5.17 -5.16
CA GLN A 64 4.02 -4.98 -5.57
C GLN A 64 3.08 -4.63 -4.39
N SER A 65 3.65 -4.19 -3.27
CA SER A 65 2.99 -4.25 -1.98
C SER A 65 1.76 -3.37 -1.83
N HIS A 66 1.79 -2.13 -2.33
CA HIS A 66 0.69 -1.18 -2.07
C HIS A 66 -0.58 -1.52 -2.86
N VAL A 67 -0.46 -1.95 -4.13
CA VAL A 67 -1.64 -2.29 -4.95
C VAL A 67 -2.34 -3.51 -4.38
N ALA A 68 -1.59 -4.56 -4.05
CA ALA A 68 -2.13 -5.78 -3.45
C ALA A 68 -2.76 -5.49 -2.07
N LEU A 69 -2.10 -4.71 -1.21
CA LEU A 69 -2.64 -4.29 0.09
C LEU A 69 -3.95 -3.51 -0.07
N THR A 70 -3.98 -2.46 -0.90
CA THR A 70 -5.18 -1.67 -1.16
C THR A 70 -6.31 -2.56 -1.66
N HIS A 71 -6.02 -3.45 -2.61
CA HIS A 71 -7.03 -4.33 -3.20
C HIS A 71 -7.64 -5.27 -2.15
N ARG A 72 -6.80 -5.97 -1.38
CA ARG A 72 -7.28 -6.90 -0.35
C ARG A 72 -8.02 -6.20 0.79
N LEU A 73 -7.56 -5.01 1.19
CA LEU A 73 -8.28 -4.18 2.18
C LEU A 73 -9.70 -3.85 1.70
N LYS A 74 -9.89 -3.51 0.41
CA LYS A 74 -11.24 -3.27 -0.15
C LYS A 74 -12.10 -4.52 -0.13
N GLN A 75 -11.55 -5.66 -0.55
CA GLN A 75 -12.31 -6.92 -0.54
C GLN A 75 -12.74 -7.36 0.86
N LEU A 76 -11.97 -6.99 1.89
CA LEU A 76 -12.27 -7.27 3.29
C LEU A 76 -13.15 -6.20 3.96
N GLY A 77 -13.59 -5.17 3.21
CA GLY A 77 -14.45 -4.10 3.73
C GLY A 77 -13.73 -2.97 4.47
N HIS A 78 -12.40 -2.92 4.42
CA HIS A 78 -11.59 -1.84 5.00
C HIS A 78 -11.36 -0.69 4.00
N GLU A 79 -12.44 -0.18 3.39
CA GLU A 79 -12.39 0.80 2.30
C GLU A 79 -11.65 2.09 2.70
N ASN A 80 -11.95 2.63 3.88
CA ASN A 80 -11.31 3.85 4.38
C ASN A 80 -9.79 3.68 4.52
N LEU A 81 -9.33 2.52 4.98
CA LEU A 81 -7.92 2.22 5.15
C LEU A 81 -7.23 2.02 3.79
N ALA A 82 -7.91 1.37 2.85
CA ALA A 82 -7.44 1.20 1.47
C ALA A 82 -7.32 2.54 0.72
N ASP A 83 -8.29 3.44 0.91
CA ASP A 83 -8.29 4.75 0.29
C ASP A 83 -7.21 5.66 0.89
N TRP A 84 -7.01 5.61 2.21
CA TRP A 84 -5.87 6.27 2.85
C TRP A 84 -4.53 5.77 2.28
N LEU A 85 -4.37 4.45 2.15
CA LEU A 85 -3.14 3.85 1.64
C LEU A 85 -2.87 4.30 0.20
N SER A 86 -3.91 4.28 -0.65
CA SER A 86 -3.82 4.73 -2.04
C SER A 86 -3.43 6.20 -2.15
N ARG A 87 -4.09 7.08 -1.39
CA ARG A 87 -3.82 8.53 -1.40
C ARG A 87 -2.39 8.83 -0.94
N THR A 88 -1.92 8.15 0.11
CA THR A 88 -0.57 8.33 0.64
C THR A 88 0.50 8.00 -0.41
N VAL A 89 0.32 6.90 -1.14
CA VAL A 89 1.24 6.49 -2.21
C VAL A 89 1.22 7.49 -3.37
N PHE A 90 0.02 7.90 -3.84
CA PHE A 90 -0.08 8.89 -4.92
C PHE A 90 0.48 10.25 -4.53
N HIS A 91 0.31 10.67 -3.27
CA HIS A 91 0.88 11.93 -2.78
C HIS A 91 2.41 11.89 -2.79
N GLN A 92 3.01 10.80 -2.33
CA GLN A 92 4.47 10.61 -2.42
C GLN A 92 4.97 10.63 -3.86
N LEU A 93 4.28 9.93 -4.77
CA LEU A 93 4.65 9.95 -6.19
C LEU A 93 4.58 11.37 -6.79
N GLY A 94 3.55 12.15 -6.44
CA GLY A 94 3.42 13.54 -6.89
C GLY A 94 4.51 14.45 -6.34
N GLN A 95 4.91 14.28 -5.08
CA GLN A 95 6.03 15.02 -4.47
C GLN A 95 7.36 14.67 -5.14
N ASP A 96 7.62 13.39 -5.39
CA ASP A 96 8.83 12.92 -6.03
C ASP A 96 8.93 13.44 -7.47
N LEU A 97 7.83 13.37 -8.24
CA LEU A 97 7.77 13.92 -9.58
C LEU A 97 8.03 15.43 -9.60
N ASN A 98 7.38 16.19 -8.71
CA ASN A 98 7.58 17.63 -8.61
C ASN A 98 9.04 17.96 -8.25
N ARG A 99 9.65 17.21 -7.32
CA ARG A 99 11.06 17.36 -6.97
C ARG A 99 11.96 17.10 -8.18
N THR A 100 11.73 16.02 -8.92
CA THR A 100 12.51 15.71 -10.12
C THR A 100 12.36 16.79 -11.19
N LEU A 101 11.15 17.29 -11.44
CA LEU A 101 10.88 18.36 -12.39
C LEU A 101 11.43 19.73 -11.95
N LEU A 102 11.60 19.97 -10.65
CA LEU A 102 12.24 21.18 -10.11
C LEU A 102 13.76 21.09 -10.13
N MET A 103 14.31 19.88 -10.12
CA MET A 103 15.75 19.62 -10.22
C MET A 103 16.19 19.36 -11.67
N ASP A 104 15.29 19.50 -12.64
CA ASP A 104 15.60 19.34 -14.05
C ASP A 104 16.47 20.51 -14.55
N PRO A 105 17.76 20.28 -14.91
CA PRO A 105 18.66 21.31 -15.40
C PRO A 105 18.25 21.85 -16.77
N PHE A 106 17.26 21.24 -17.44
CA PHE A 106 16.70 21.67 -18.71
C PHE A 106 15.45 22.55 -18.56
N LYS A 107 15.06 22.92 -17.33
CA LYS A 107 13.97 23.87 -17.11
C LYS A 107 14.44 25.28 -17.49
N GLU A 108 14.28 25.63 -18.77
CA GLU A 108 14.56 26.97 -19.27
C GLU A 108 13.78 28.00 -18.43
N PRO A 109 14.44 29.09 -17.97
CA PRO A 109 13.75 30.13 -17.24
C PRO A 109 12.72 30.77 -18.16
N ALA A 110 11.45 30.74 -17.74
CA ALA A 110 10.36 31.39 -18.45
C ALA A 110 10.74 32.85 -18.69
N GLN A 111 10.96 33.22 -19.96
CA GLN A 111 11.21 34.59 -20.36
C GLN A 111 9.95 35.38 -20.00
N THR A 112 10.04 36.19 -18.94
CA THR A 112 9.07 37.25 -18.70
C THR A 112 9.32 38.32 -19.75
N ASP A 113 8.62 38.23 -20.87
CA ASP A 113 8.56 39.31 -21.84
C ASP A 113 7.80 40.48 -21.19
N LYS A 114 8.57 41.46 -20.70
CA LYS A 114 8.08 42.81 -20.49
C LYS A 114 8.05 43.48 -21.86
N THR A 115 6.92 43.44 -22.55
CA THR A 115 6.67 44.39 -23.63
C THR A 115 5.84 45.54 -23.06
N GLU A 116 6.56 46.58 -22.66
CA GLU A 116 6.06 47.92 -22.43
C GLU A 116 6.03 48.64 -23.78
N ALA A 117 4.86 49.12 -24.19
CA ALA A 117 4.66 50.22 -25.15
C ALA A 117 3.26 50.80 -24.96
#